data_AF-A0A7V8ZTF2-F1
#
_entry.id   AF-A0A7V8ZTF2-F1
#
_cell.length_a   1.000
_cell.length_b   1.000
_cell.length_c   1.000
_cell.angle_alpha   90.00
_cell.angle_beta   90.00
_cell.angle_gamma   90.00
#
_symmetry.space_group_name_H-M   'P 1'
#
loop_
_entity.id
_entity.type
_entity.pdbx_description
1 polymer ?
#
loop_
_entity_poly.entity_id
_entity_poly.type
_entity_poly.pdbx_seq_one_letter_code
_entity_poly.pdbx_strand_id
1 'polypeptide(L)'
;TVFGCGGDRDRTKRPLMGAVAARLSDLVILTSDNPRSEDPIEIIEEIKRGLVPPERPTRHARQSVPAVQTTPWLAIVDREQAITRAVLEAEPGDLVVVAGKGHESTQVVGDRVLPFDDAVVARGALRRRHTGALR
;
A
#
# COMPACT_ATOMS: atom_id res chain seq x y z
N THR A 1 6.90 1.26 1.10
CA THR A 1 5.97 0.40 1.87
C THR A 1 4.81 -0.06 1.02
N VAL A 2 4.50 -1.36 1.02
CA VAL A 2 3.33 -1.98 0.35
C VAL A 2 2.34 -2.43 1.42
N PHE A 3 1.09 -1.94 1.40
CA PHE A 3 0.08 -2.38 2.37
C PHE A 3 -1.36 -2.15 1.90
N GLY A 4 -2.28 -2.80 2.59
CA GLY A 4 -3.72 -2.62 2.46
C GLY A 4 -4.40 -2.62 3.83
N CYS A 5 -5.73 -2.56 3.85
CA CYS A 5 -6.54 -2.73 5.06
C CYS A 5 -7.58 -3.81 4.85
N GLY A 6 -7.90 -4.56 5.90
CA GLY A 6 -9.00 -5.51 5.87
C GLY A 6 -10.36 -4.79 5.79
N GLY A 7 -11.27 -5.32 4.98
CA GLY A 7 -12.70 -4.96 5.01
C GLY A 7 -13.43 -5.60 6.19
N ASP A 8 -14.64 -5.16 6.48
CA ASP A 8 -15.48 -5.50 7.64
C ASP A 8 -14.73 -5.33 8.96
N ARG A 9 -13.92 -4.28 9.04
CA ARG A 9 -13.10 -3.91 10.20
C ARG A 9 -13.19 -2.41 10.42
N ASP A 10 -12.55 -1.93 11.47
CA ASP A 10 -12.50 -0.50 11.80
C ASP A 10 -12.02 0.33 10.59
N ARG A 11 -12.90 1.18 10.06
CA ARG A 11 -12.66 2.07 8.93
C ARG A 11 -11.90 3.33 9.37
N THR A 12 -12.04 3.73 10.63
CA THR A 12 -11.47 4.98 11.15
C THR A 12 -9.94 4.97 11.15
N LYS A 13 -9.33 3.78 11.26
CA LYS A 13 -7.87 3.62 11.18
C LYS A 13 -7.30 3.74 9.76
N ARG A 14 -8.08 3.51 8.70
CA ARG A 14 -7.60 3.48 7.31
C ARG A 14 -6.86 4.76 6.90
N PRO A 15 -7.45 5.96 7.07
CA PRO A 15 -6.73 7.21 6.79
C PRO A 15 -5.54 7.44 7.74
N LEU A 16 -5.63 7.01 9.01
CA LEU A 16 -4.50 7.14 9.94
C LEU A 16 -3.30 6.30 9.51
N MET A 17 -3.53 5.07 9.02
CA MET A 17 -2.49 4.20 8.47
C MET A 17 -1.87 4.81 7.21
N GLY A 18 -2.67 5.41 6.33
CA GLY A 18 -2.18 6.19 5.19
C GLY A 18 -1.24 7.31 5.64
N ALA A 19 -1.67 8.15 6.58
CA ALA A 19 -0.87 9.26 7.08
C ALA A 19 0.47 8.83 7.69
N VAL A 20 0.48 7.73 8.44
CA VAL A 20 1.72 7.15 8.98
C VAL A 20 2.62 6.63 7.87
N ALA A 21 2.07 5.91 6.89
CA ALA A 21 2.85 5.38 5.77
C ALA A 21 3.49 6.51 4.94
N ALA A 22 2.74 7.57 4.63
CA ALA A 22 3.28 8.75 3.96
C ALA A 22 4.43 9.36 4.76
N ARG A 23 4.25 9.58 6.06
CA ARG A 23 5.27 10.25 6.89
C ARG A 23 6.59 9.48 7.03
N LEU A 24 6.55 8.14 6.92
CA LEU A 24 7.68 7.26 7.24
C LEU A 24 8.26 6.52 6.04
N SER A 25 7.71 6.70 4.84
CA SER A 25 8.17 6.01 3.63
C SER A 25 8.48 7.02 2.54
N ASP A 26 9.43 6.68 1.67
CA ASP A 26 9.71 7.46 0.45
C ASP A 26 8.72 7.15 -0.69
N LEU A 27 8.11 5.95 -0.65
CA LEU A 27 7.09 5.50 -1.59
C LEU A 27 6.05 4.62 -0.89
N VAL A 28 4.77 4.87 -1.16
CA VAL A 28 3.64 4.05 -0.67
C VAL A 28 2.92 3.35 -1.83
N ILE A 29 2.79 2.03 -1.75
CA ILE A 29 1.97 1.23 -2.67
C ILE A 29 0.74 0.72 -1.90
N LEU A 30 -0.43 1.23 -2.26
CA LEU A 30 -1.70 0.76 -1.74
C LEU A 30 -2.17 -0.46 -2.52
N THR A 31 -2.63 -1.48 -1.82
CA THR A 31 -3.11 -2.73 -2.42
C THR A 31 -4.23 -3.37 -1.60
N SER A 32 -4.84 -4.42 -2.13
CA SER A 32 -5.80 -5.23 -1.40
C SER A 32 -5.13 -6.03 -0.27
N ASP A 33 -5.84 -6.20 0.84
CA ASP A 33 -5.50 -7.11 1.94
C ASP A 33 -6.56 -8.22 1.97
N ASN A 34 -7.33 -8.36 3.04
CA ASN A 34 -8.54 -9.17 3.08
C ASN A 34 -9.78 -8.26 2.92
N PRO A 35 -10.22 -7.93 1.70
CA PRO A 35 -11.36 -7.03 1.50
C PRO A 35 -12.67 -7.59 2.05
N ARG A 36 -12.80 -8.92 2.22
CA ARG A 36 -14.03 -9.56 2.70
C ARG A 36 -15.23 -9.07 1.88
N SER A 37 -16.29 -8.56 2.50
CA SER A 37 -17.48 -8.11 1.77
C SER A 37 -17.38 -6.71 1.17
N GLU A 38 -16.32 -5.94 1.49
CA GLU A 38 -16.13 -4.58 0.98
C GLU A 38 -15.41 -4.56 -0.38
N ASP A 39 -15.65 -3.51 -1.18
CA ASP A 39 -14.89 -3.26 -2.41
C ASP A 39 -13.44 -2.86 -2.07
N PRO A 40 -12.41 -3.58 -2.54
CA PRO A 40 -11.01 -3.21 -2.30
C PRO A 40 -10.64 -1.81 -2.80
N ILE A 41 -11.28 -1.31 -3.87
CA ILE A 41 -11.04 0.03 -4.38
C ILE A 41 -11.52 1.08 -3.38
N GLU A 42 -12.71 0.89 -2.79
CA GLU A 42 -13.23 1.78 -1.77
C GLU A 42 -12.31 1.82 -0.54
N ILE A 43 -11.84 0.66 -0.08
CA ILE A 43 -10.86 0.57 1.03
C ILE A 43 -9.61 1.39 0.70
N ILE A 44 -9.05 1.24 -0.51
CA ILE A 44 -7.87 1.98 -0.96
C ILE A 44 -8.12 3.49 -0.95
N GLU A 45 -9.28 3.94 -1.46
CA GLU A 45 -9.64 5.36 -1.45
C GLU A 45 -9.78 5.93 -0.03
N GLU A 46 -10.21 5.12 0.95
CA GLU A 46 -10.22 5.55 2.36
C GLU A 46 -8.83 5.70 2.96
N ILE A 47 -7.90 4.79 2.64
CA ILE A 47 -6.50 4.89 3.08
C ILE A 47 -5.83 6.14 2.48
N LYS A 48 -6.07 6.37 1.18
CA LYS A 48 -5.52 7.50 0.40
C LYS A 48 -5.85 8.86 1.00
N ARG A 49 -6.99 9.03 1.68
CA ARG A 49 -7.33 10.28 2.39
C ARG A 49 -6.31 10.66 3.46
N GLY A 50 -5.51 9.71 3.95
CA GLY A 50 -4.37 9.96 4.83
C GLY A 50 -3.08 10.33 4.12
N LEU A 51 -2.92 9.92 2.86
CA LEU A 51 -1.74 10.22 2.04
C LEU A 51 -1.79 11.63 1.45
N VAL A 52 -2.99 12.10 1.11
CA VAL A 52 -3.23 13.42 0.56
C VAL A 52 -3.87 14.29 1.66
N PRO A 53 -3.12 15.25 2.24
CA PRO A 53 -3.74 16.21 3.15
C PRO A 53 -4.85 16.95 2.40
N PRO A 54 -5.99 17.27 3.05
CA PRO A 54 -7.06 18.01 2.40
C PRO A 54 -6.50 19.33 1.86
N GLU A 55 -6.89 19.68 0.62
CA GLU A 55 -6.64 21.00 0.08
C GLU A 55 -7.17 22.04 1.08
N ARG A 56 -6.30 22.93 1.54
CA ARG A 56 -6.66 23.91 2.58
C ARG A 56 -7.90 24.71 2.18
N PRO A 57 -8.98 24.75 2.98
CA PRO A 57 -10.02 25.73 2.78
C PRO A 57 -9.59 27.11 3.32
N THR A 58 -9.43 28.06 2.40
CA THR A 58 -9.74 29.51 2.51
C THR A 58 -8.80 30.49 3.26
N ARG A 59 -8.18 31.35 2.43
CA ARG A 59 -8.09 32.83 2.48
C ARG A 59 -7.48 33.60 3.67
N HIS A 60 -7.12 33.01 4.81
CA HIS A 60 -6.54 33.81 5.93
C HIS A 60 -5.13 33.41 6.39
N ALA A 61 -4.52 32.37 5.83
CA ALA A 61 -3.15 32.01 6.18
C ALA A 61 -2.14 32.84 5.37
N ARG A 62 -1.86 34.07 5.81
CA ARG A 62 -0.78 34.95 5.31
C ARG A 62 0.62 34.48 5.71
N GLN A 63 0.86 33.17 5.68
CA GLN A 63 2.18 32.60 5.86
C GLN A 63 2.37 31.51 4.82
N SER A 64 3.43 31.67 4.03
CA SER A 64 3.99 30.66 3.15
C SER A 64 4.30 29.41 3.96
N VAL A 65 3.31 28.55 4.09
CA VAL A 65 3.55 27.17 4.49
C VAL A 65 4.43 26.54 3.43
N PRO A 66 5.47 25.81 3.83
CA PRO A 66 6.17 24.91 2.91
C PRO A 66 5.13 24.04 2.19
N ALA A 67 5.32 23.83 0.89
CA ALA A 67 4.54 22.86 0.14
C ALA A 67 4.52 21.55 0.95
N VAL A 68 3.34 21.01 1.22
CA VAL A 68 3.26 19.72 1.90
C VAL A 68 3.90 18.71 0.96
N GLN A 69 5.08 18.22 1.33
CA GLN A 69 5.74 17.16 0.59
C GLN A 69 4.83 15.95 0.67
N THR A 70 4.15 15.66 -0.44
CA THR A 70 3.30 14.49 -0.56
C THR A 70 4.21 13.34 -0.95
N THR A 71 4.29 12.34 -0.08
CA THR A 71 4.99 11.10 -0.38
C THR A 71 4.37 10.49 -1.62
N PRO A 72 5.17 10.20 -2.68
CA PRO A 72 4.68 9.52 -3.86
C PRO A 72 3.92 8.25 -3.48
N TRP A 73 2.81 8.01 -4.18
CA TRP A 73 2.03 6.81 -3.97
C TRP A 73 1.41 6.32 -5.27
N LEU A 74 1.11 5.03 -5.30
CA LEU A 74 0.33 4.39 -6.35
C LEU A 74 -0.59 3.32 -5.76
N ALA A 75 -1.67 3.01 -6.47
CA ALA A 75 -2.61 1.96 -6.12
C ALA A 75 -2.52 0.82 -7.13
N ILE A 76 -2.28 -0.40 -6.63
CA ILE A 76 -2.32 -1.65 -7.39
C ILE A 76 -3.19 -2.61 -6.60
N VAL A 77 -4.43 -2.79 -7.02
CA VAL A 77 -5.44 -3.58 -6.29
C VAL A 77 -4.96 -5.02 -6.10
N ASP A 78 -4.37 -5.62 -7.13
CA ASP A 78 -3.80 -6.96 -7.06
C ASP A 78 -2.56 -6.98 -6.17
N ARG A 79 -2.63 -7.78 -5.09
CA ARG A 79 -1.59 -7.83 -4.06
C ARG A 79 -0.31 -8.48 -4.56
N GLU A 80 -0.39 -9.48 -5.43
CA GLU A 80 0.79 -10.12 -6.01
C GLU A 80 1.54 -9.14 -6.92
N GLN A 81 0.81 -8.41 -7.76
CA GLN A 81 1.37 -7.40 -8.65
C GLN A 81 1.98 -6.24 -7.84
N ALA A 82 1.32 -5.78 -6.77
CA ALA A 82 1.84 -4.72 -5.92
C ALA A 82 3.19 -5.10 -5.28
N ILE A 83 3.27 -6.29 -4.68
CA ILE A 83 4.50 -6.81 -4.07
C ILE A 83 5.57 -7.04 -5.14
N THR A 84 5.20 -7.67 -6.26
CA THR A 84 6.15 -7.95 -7.35
C THR A 84 6.74 -6.67 -7.90
N ARG A 85 5.92 -5.66 -8.18
CA ARG A 85 6.38 -4.36 -8.68
C ARG A 85 7.34 -3.70 -7.70
N ALA A 86 6.97 -3.62 -6.42
CA ALA A 86 7.82 -3.01 -5.39
C ALA A 86 9.21 -3.67 -5.34
N VAL A 87 9.27 -5.00 -5.40
CA VAL A 87 10.52 -5.76 -5.36
C VAL A 87 11.33 -5.60 -6.64
N LEU A 88 10.70 -5.55 -7.81
CA LEU A 88 11.41 -5.42 -9.08
C LEU A 88 11.94 -3.99 -9.32
N GLU A 89 11.21 -2.97 -8.88
CA GLU A 89 11.56 -1.56 -9.10
C GLU A 89 12.50 -0.97 -8.03
N ALA A 90 12.66 -1.61 -6.87
CA ALA A 90 13.59 -1.14 -5.84
C ALA A 90 15.02 -0.97 -6.38
N GLU A 91 15.82 -0.06 -5.86
CA GLU A 91 17.23 0.11 -6.21
C GLU A 91 18.16 -0.55 -5.17
N PRO A 92 19.44 -0.80 -5.50
CA PRO A 92 20.41 -1.25 -4.50
C PRO A 92 20.48 -0.29 -3.31
N GLY A 93 20.19 -0.79 -2.12
CA GLY A 93 20.12 0.01 -0.88
C GLY A 93 18.70 0.28 -0.39
N ASP A 94 17.69 0.07 -1.23
CA ASP A 94 16.29 0.25 -0.84
C ASP A 94 15.80 -0.86 0.10
N LEU A 95 14.87 -0.49 0.98
CA LEU A 95 14.11 -1.41 1.83
C LEU A 95 12.64 -1.45 1.40
N VAL A 96 12.18 -2.63 0.97
CA VAL A 96 10.76 -2.88 0.70
C VAL A 96 10.10 -3.52 1.91
N VAL A 97 9.22 -2.77 2.58
CA VAL A 97 8.36 -3.29 3.66
C VAL A 97 7.00 -3.71 3.07
N VAL A 98 6.64 -4.98 3.21
CA VAL A 98 5.29 -5.52 2.93
C VAL A 98 4.58 -5.74 4.26
N ALA A 99 3.44 -5.06 4.47
CA ALA A 99 2.71 -5.08 5.75
C ALA A 99 1.24 -5.49 5.58
N GLY A 100 0.61 -5.87 6.69
CA GLY A 100 -0.80 -6.25 6.77
C GLY A 100 -1.00 -7.70 7.22
N LYS A 101 -0.61 -8.65 6.36
CA LYS A 101 -0.96 -10.08 6.51
C LYS A 101 -0.05 -10.86 7.48
N GLY A 102 1.22 -10.50 7.58
CA GLY A 102 2.17 -11.23 8.42
C GLY A 102 2.34 -12.68 7.97
N HIS A 103 1.92 -13.64 8.82
CA HIS A 103 2.03 -15.08 8.55
C HIS A 103 0.79 -15.69 7.87
N GLU A 104 -0.23 -14.89 7.55
CA GLU A 104 -1.41 -15.37 6.83
C GLU A 104 -1.04 -15.87 5.42
N SER A 105 -1.52 -17.06 5.07
CA SER A 105 -1.29 -17.72 3.77
C SER A 105 -2.54 -17.75 2.88
N THR A 106 -3.52 -16.90 3.18
CA THR A 106 -4.78 -16.79 2.42
C THR A 106 -5.23 -15.36 2.25
N GLN A 107 -6.01 -15.06 1.22
CA GLN A 107 -6.69 -13.79 0.99
C GLN A 107 -8.21 -13.99 0.92
N VAL A 108 -8.97 -13.24 1.73
CA VAL A 108 -10.44 -13.35 1.78
C VAL A 108 -11.09 -12.28 0.90
N VAL A 109 -11.86 -12.71 -0.10
CA VAL A 109 -12.58 -11.85 -1.06
C VAL A 109 -14.02 -12.35 -1.19
N GLY A 110 -14.98 -11.57 -0.69
CA GLY A 110 -16.36 -11.99 -0.52
C GLY A 110 -16.46 -13.23 0.38
N ASP A 111 -17.06 -14.28 -0.16
CA ASP A 111 -17.20 -15.61 0.44
C ASP A 111 -16.02 -16.56 0.09
N ARG A 112 -15.05 -16.11 -0.70
CA ARG A 112 -13.92 -16.93 -1.16
C ARG A 112 -12.69 -16.72 -0.29
N VAL A 113 -12.01 -17.83 0.01
CA VAL A 113 -10.68 -17.85 0.63
C VAL A 113 -9.68 -18.35 -0.39
N LEU A 114 -8.83 -17.46 -0.89
CA LEU A 114 -7.84 -17.76 -1.93
C LEU A 114 -6.48 -18.03 -1.30
N PRO A 115 -5.69 -19.02 -1.76
CA PRO A 115 -4.30 -19.17 -1.32
C PRO A 115 -3.47 -17.93 -1.68
N PHE A 116 -2.81 -17.32 -0.69
CA PHE A 116 -1.98 -16.13 -0.90
C PHE A 116 -1.01 -15.92 0.27
N ASP A 117 0.30 -15.94 0.02
CA ASP A 117 1.34 -15.73 1.02
C ASP A 117 2.32 -14.64 0.56
N ASP A 118 2.38 -13.52 1.31
CA ASP A 118 3.25 -12.37 1.03
C ASP A 118 4.72 -12.78 0.89
N ALA A 119 5.20 -13.67 1.76
CA ALA A 119 6.58 -14.11 1.78
C ALA A 119 6.90 -15.02 0.59
N VAL A 120 5.94 -15.83 0.12
CA VAL A 120 6.11 -16.63 -1.11
C VAL A 120 6.21 -15.72 -2.33
N VAL A 121 5.31 -14.74 -2.46
CA VAL A 121 5.32 -13.78 -3.58
C VAL A 121 6.62 -12.97 -3.59
N ALA A 122 7.02 -12.39 -2.45
CA ALA A 122 8.24 -11.60 -2.34
C ALA A 122 9.49 -12.42 -2.69
N ARG A 123 9.59 -13.67 -2.17
CA ARG A 123 10.69 -14.60 -2.54
C ARG A 123 10.69 -14.92 -4.04
N GLY A 124 9.52 -15.08 -4.65
CA GLY A 124 9.38 -15.26 -6.09
C GLY A 124 9.91 -14.07 -6.90
N ALA A 125 9.52 -12.86 -6.52
CA ALA A 125 9.95 -11.63 -7.16
C ALA A 125 11.48 -11.41 -7.02
N LEU A 126 12.05 -11.67 -5.84
CA LEU A 126 13.50 -11.60 -5.62
C LEU A 126 14.27 -12.59 -6.51
N ARG A 127 13.79 -13.83 -6.64
CA ARG A 127 14.42 -14.81 -7.56
C ARG A 127 14.41 -14.32 -9.00
N ARG A 128 13.27 -13.82 -9.49
CA ARG A 128 13.14 -13.27 -10.87
C ARG A 128 14.11 -12.12 -11.12
N ARG A 129 14.27 -11.24 -10.12
CA ARG A 129 15.21 -10.11 -10.17
C ARG A 129 16.66 -10.59 -10.28
N HIS A 130 17.03 -11.62 -9.52
CA HIS A 130 18.39 -12.17 -9.55
C HIS A 130 18.73 -12.90 -10.85
N THR A 131 17.78 -13.59 -11.47
CA THR A 131 18.03 -14.40 -12.69
C THR A 131 18.13 -13.56 -13.97
N GLY A 132 18.08 -12.22 -13.89
CA GLY A 132 18.30 -11.34 -15.03
C GLY A 132 17.20 -11.38 -16.10
N ALA A 133 15.98 -11.82 -15.77
CA ALA A 133 14.85 -11.89 -16.71
C ALA A 133 14.27 -10.50 -17.10
N LEU A 134 15.03 -9.43 -16.88
CA LEU A 134 14.71 -8.04 -17.21
C LEU A 134 15.88 -7.34 -17.93
N ARG A 135 16.68 -8.10 -18.69
CA ARG A 135 17.56 -7.52 -19.73
C ARG A 135 16.98 -7.82 -21.11
#